data_AF-A0A7Y7LDM8-F1
#
_entry.id   AF-A0A7Y7LDM8-F1
#
_cell.length_a   1.000
_cell.length_b   1.000
_cell.length_c   1.000
_cell.angle_alpha   90.00
_cell.angle_beta   90.00
_cell.angle_gamma   90.00
#
_symmetry.space_group_name_H-M   'P 1'
#
loop_
_entity.id
_entity.type
_entity.pdbx_description
1 polymer ?
#
loop_
_entity_poly.entity_id
_entity_poly.type
_entity_poly.pdbx_seq_one_letter_code
_entity_poly.pdbx_strand_id
1 'polypeptide(L)'
;MAENTTLIVSAFSGLAGALISQALTGLFAYFGDKRKAETELKKEYRAKQVEVVENYYYVTGETMAILKKSILLWKGRNIQRSQASYSSMTEGLREADAQLKQMNIDNWKHNLIGLYFDVALSYDELIAANNKSHELYLKVLDIESKLRQADNDEGKELYLGQYSVAIFDLCSQYDAVYNILAADMNKVKEKLLSTFVV
;
A
#
# COMPACT_ATOMS: atom_id res chain seq x y z
N MET A 1 -41.92 -16.03 -70.82
CA MET A 1 -41.48 -14.75 -70.20
C MET A 1 -41.64 -14.78 -68.68
N ALA A 2 -42.80 -15.19 -68.14
CA ALA A 2 -43.04 -15.25 -66.68
C ALA A 2 -42.11 -16.18 -65.88
N GLU A 3 -41.72 -17.33 -66.44
CA GLU A 3 -40.79 -18.29 -65.79
C GLU A 3 -39.37 -17.75 -65.57
N ASN A 4 -38.83 -16.97 -66.51
CA ASN A 4 -37.52 -16.36 -66.34
C ASN A 4 -37.55 -15.26 -65.26
N THR A 5 -38.66 -14.55 -65.14
CA THR A 5 -38.80 -13.47 -64.15
C THR A 5 -38.90 -14.03 -62.74
N THR A 6 -39.66 -15.12 -62.52
CA THR A 6 -39.74 -15.79 -61.21
C THR A 6 -38.42 -16.43 -60.80
N LEU A 7 -37.68 -17.04 -61.73
CA LEU A 7 -36.38 -17.68 -61.46
C LEU A 7 -35.31 -16.64 -61.08
N ILE A 8 -35.31 -15.48 -61.75
CA ILE A 8 -34.43 -14.35 -61.44
C ILE A 8 -34.81 -13.73 -60.08
N VAL A 9 -36.10 -13.50 -59.81
CA VAL A 9 -36.55 -12.94 -58.51
C VAL A 9 -36.25 -13.90 -57.36
N SER A 10 -36.41 -15.22 -57.53
CA SER A 10 -36.03 -16.20 -56.51
C SER A 10 -34.52 -16.26 -56.27
N ALA A 11 -33.71 -16.16 -57.33
CA ALA A 11 -32.25 -16.13 -57.22
C ALA A 11 -31.76 -14.86 -56.51
N PHE A 12 -32.31 -13.69 -56.84
CA PHE A 12 -32.01 -12.43 -56.15
C PHE A 12 -32.49 -12.42 -54.69
N SER A 13 -33.65 -13.03 -54.40
CA SER A 13 -34.17 -13.15 -53.03
C SER A 13 -33.31 -14.11 -52.20
N GLY A 14 -32.82 -15.21 -52.78
CA GLY A 14 -31.87 -16.12 -52.15
C GLY A 14 -30.51 -15.46 -51.88
N LEU A 15 -30.00 -14.66 -52.83
CA LEU A 15 -28.78 -13.87 -52.68
C LEU A 15 -28.93 -12.78 -51.59
N ALA A 16 -30.07 -12.09 -51.57
CA ALA A 16 -30.38 -11.10 -50.54
C ALA A 16 -30.50 -11.75 -49.16
N GLY A 17 -31.16 -12.90 -49.05
CA GLY A 17 -31.25 -13.68 -47.80
C GLY A 17 -29.87 -14.16 -47.31
N ALA A 18 -29.00 -14.60 -48.22
CA ALA A 18 -27.63 -14.98 -47.89
C ALA A 18 -26.80 -13.77 -47.41
N LEU A 19 -26.90 -12.63 -48.08
CA LEU A 19 -26.23 -11.38 -47.69
C LEU A 19 -26.69 -10.88 -46.32
N ILE A 20 -28.00 -10.88 -46.05
CA ILE A 20 -28.56 -10.48 -44.75
C ILE A 20 -28.11 -11.45 -43.65
N SER A 21 -28.11 -12.75 -43.92
CA SER A 21 -27.65 -13.76 -42.96
C SER A 21 -26.16 -13.61 -42.63
N GLN A 22 -25.32 -13.34 -43.64
CA GLN A 22 -23.89 -13.08 -43.44
C GLN A 22 -23.65 -11.78 -42.68
N ALA A 23 -24.39 -10.71 -42.99
CA ALA A 23 -24.31 -9.44 -42.29
C ALA A 23 -24.69 -9.59 -40.80
N LEU A 24 -25.80 -10.27 -40.50
CA LEU A 24 -26.24 -10.56 -39.13
C LEU A 24 -25.24 -11.45 -38.40
N THR A 25 -24.68 -12.46 -39.06
CA THR A 25 -23.64 -13.33 -38.48
C THR A 25 -22.39 -12.53 -38.11
N GLY A 26 -21.92 -11.65 -38.99
CA GLY A 26 -20.79 -10.75 -38.71
C GLY A 26 -21.10 -9.78 -37.56
N LEU A 27 -22.32 -9.25 -37.50
CA LEU A 27 -22.77 -8.34 -36.44
C LEU A 27 -22.82 -9.05 -35.08
N PHE A 28 -23.39 -10.25 -35.02
CA PHE A 28 -23.42 -11.05 -33.78
C PHE A 28 -22.05 -11.54 -33.35
N ALA A 29 -21.18 -11.91 -34.30
CA ALA A 29 -19.78 -12.24 -34.00
C ALA A 29 -19.06 -11.03 -33.40
N TYR A 30 -19.21 -9.84 -33.99
CA TYR A 30 -18.63 -8.60 -33.48
C TYR A 30 -19.12 -8.25 -32.07
N PHE A 31 -20.44 -8.33 -31.82
CA PHE A 31 -20.99 -8.07 -30.48
C PHE A 31 -20.56 -9.14 -29.46
N GLY A 32 -20.43 -10.40 -29.90
CA GLY A 32 -19.90 -11.50 -29.09
C GLY A 32 -18.45 -11.25 -28.68
N ASP A 33 -17.60 -10.91 -29.64
CA ASP A 33 -16.18 -10.60 -29.41
C ASP A 33 -16.00 -9.38 -28.51
N LYS A 34 -16.80 -8.31 -28.73
CA LYS A 34 -16.77 -7.13 -27.87
C LYS A 34 -17.15 -7.45 -26.42
N ARG A 35 -18.21 -8.24 -26.20
CA ARG A 35 -18.60 -8.71 -24.85
C ARG A 35 -17.50 -9.57 -24.21
N LYS A 36 -16.87 -10.45 -24.99
CA LYS A 36 -15.79 -11.29 -24.51
C LYS A 36 -14.58 -10.44 -24.09
N ALA A 37 -14.16 -9.50 -24.94
CA ALA A 37 -13.08 -8.56 -24.66
C ALA A 37 -13.36 -7.70 -23.42
N GLU A 38 -14.58 -7.18 -23.26
CA GLU A 38 -14.98 -6.44 -22.04
C GLU A 38 -14.93 -7.33 -20.79
N THR A 39 -15.31 -8.60 -20.91
CA THR A 39 -15.27 -9.56 -19.79
C THR A 39 -13.83 -9.92 -19.42
N GLU A 40 -12.97 -10.15 -20.41
CA GLU A 40 -11.54 -10.41 -20.21
C GLU A 40 -10.84 -9.20 -19.58
N LEU A 41 -11.11 -7.99 -20.07
CA LEU A 41 -10.58 -6.76 -19.50
C LEU A 41 -11.00 -6.58 -18.02
N LYS A 42 -12.26 -6.87 -17.69
CA LYS A 42 -12.73 -6.84 -16.29
C LYS A 42 -12.01 -7.87 -15.41
N LYS A 43 -11.75 -9.08 -15.94
CA LYS A 43 -11.00 -10.12 -15.21
C LYS A 43 -9.54 -9.70 -14.99
N GLU A 44 -8.89 -9.16 -16.01
CA GLU A 44 -7.51 -8.69 -15.93
C GLU A 44 -7.37 -7.52 -14.96
N TYR A 45 -8.29 -6.55 -15.03
CA TYR A 45 -8.34 -5.42 -14.09
C TYR A 45 -8.47 -5.91 -12.64
N ARG A 46 -9.37 -6.88 -12.38
CA ARG A 46 -9.52 -7.50 -11.05
C ARG A 46 -8.27 -8.25 -10.61
N ALA A 47 -7.65 -9.02 -11.49
CA ALA A 47 -6.42 -9.74 -11.17
C ALA A 47 -5.30 -8.77 -10.78
N LYS A 48 -5.18 -7.63 -11.48
CA LYS A 48 -4.25 -6.57 -11.12
C LYS A 48 -4.59 -5.88 -9.81
N GLN A 49 -5.86 -5.64 -9.51
CA GLN A 49 -6.28 -5.12 -8.20
C GLN A 49 -5.84 -6.07 -7.07
N VAL A 50 -6.05 -7.38 -7.22
CA VAL A 50 -5.64 -8.38 -6.21
C VAL A 50 -4.13 -8.36 -6.02
N GLU A 51 -3.35 -8.42 -7.11
CA GLU A 51 -1.88 -8.39 -7.06
C GLU A 51 -1.36 -7.13 -6.33
N VAL A 52 -1.94 -5.97 -6.64
CA VAL A 52 -1.57 -4.70 -5.99
C VAL A 52 -1.93 -4.73 -4.49
N VAL A 53 -3.09 -5.28 -4.12
CA VAL A 53 -3.50 -5.40 -2.72
C VAL A 53 -2.63 -6.38 -1.94
N GLU A 54 -2.27 -7.53 -2.50
CA GLU A 54 -1.40 -8.50 -1.83
C GLU A 54 -0.04 -7.90 -1.50
N ASN A 55 0.56 -7.20 -2.47
CA ASN A 55 1.82 -6.47 -2.26
C ASN A 55 1.64 -5.35 -1.21
N TYR A 56 0.52 -4.61 -1.28
CA TYR A 56 0.20 -3.57 -0.29
C TYR A 56 0.12 -4.13 1.13
N TYR A 57 -0.57 -5.25 1.30
CA TYR A 57 -0.74 -5.92 2.59
C TYR A 57 0.58 -6.41 3.16
N TYR A 58 1.43 -7.01 2.33
CA TYR A 58 2.72 -7.52 2.76
C TYR A 58 3.58 -6.40 3.35
N VAL A 59 3.84 -5.36 2.57
CA VAL A 59 4.76 -4.31 3.01
C VAL A 59 4.15 -3.42 4.09
N THR A 60 2.85 -3.12 4.03
CA THR A 60 2.19 -2.38 5.12
C THR A 60 2.24 -3.16 6.42
N GLY A 61 2.01 -4.48 6.37
CA GLY A 61 2.15 -5.38 7.51
C GLY A 61 3.56 -5.40 8.10
N GLU A 62 4.58 -5.53 7.25
CA GLU A 62 5.98 -5.46 7.67
C GLU A 62 6.32 -4.10 8.30
N THR A 63 5.82 -3.00 7.73
CA THR A 63 6.05 -1.64 8.23
C THR A 63 5.46 -1.49 9.62
N MET A 64 4.21 -1.94 9.79
CA MET A 64 3.51 -1.97 11.06
C MET A 64 4.24 -2.82 12.11
N ALA A 65 4.81 -3.97 11.72
CA ALA A 65 5.58 -4.83 12.60
C ALA A 65 6.86 -4.13 13.09
N ILE A 66 7.58 -3.45 12.19
CA ILE A 66 8.79 -2.70 12.53
C ILE A 66 8.45 -1.52 13.45
N LEU A 67 7.37 -0.77 13.18
CA LEU A 67 6.92 0.33 14.03
C LEU A 67 6.59 -0.16 15.45
N LYS A 68 5.81 -1.25 15.57
CA LYS A 68 5.51 -1.85 16.89
C LYS A 68 6.77 -2.30 17.63
N LYS A 69 7.69 -2.97 16.95
CA LYS A 69 8.96 -3.41 17.53
C LYS A 69 9.78 -2.20 18.01
N SER A 70 9.85 -1.14 17.22
CA SER A 70 10.56 0.09 17.56
C SER A 70 9.97 0.76 18.80
N ILE A 71 8.64 0.87 18.89
CA ILE A 71 7.96 1.40 20.08
C ILE A 71 8.28 0.57 21.33
N LEU A 72 8.26 -0.76 21.23
CA LEU A 72 8.59 -1.65 22.35
C LEU A 72 10.04 -1.48 22.81
N LEU A 73 10.98 -1.35 21.87
CA LEU A 73 12.39 -1.11 22.18
C LEU A 73 12.57 0.25 22.88
N TRP A 74 11.95 1.31 22.36
CA TRP A 74 12.02 2.65 22.96
C TRP A 74 11.41 2.72 24.36
N LYS A 75 10.20 2.17 24.55
CA LYS A 75 9.55 2.10 25.87
C LYS A 75 10.33 1.21 26.85
N GLY A 76 10.97 0.15 26.35
CA GLY A 76 11.77 -0.79 27.15
C GLY A 76 13.13 -0.26 27.60
N ARG A 77 13.59 0.90 27.11
CA ARG A 77 14.91 1.47 27.41
C ARG A 77 15.05 1.96 28.85
N ASN A 78 13.95 2.33 29.49
CA ASN A 78 13.90 2.78 30.87
C ASN A 78 13.92 1.64 31.91
N ILE A 79 13.91 0.38 31.47
CA ILE A 79 14.06 -0.77 32.37
C ILE A 79 15.57 -0.97 32.62
N GLN A 80 16.00 -1.02 33.87
CA GLN A 80 17.39 -1.35 34.21
C GLN A 80 17.77 -2.70 33.60
N ARG A 81 18.75 -2.70 32.69
CA ARG A 81 19.24 -3.89 31.99
C ARG A 81 20.76 -3.93 31.96
N SER A 82 21.32 -5.12 31.70
CA SER A 82 22.75 -5.27 31.47
C SER A 82 23.20 -4.48 30.24
N GLN A 83 24.46 -4.06 30.20
CA GLN A 83 25.02 -3.29 29.09
C GLN A 83 24.96 -4.05 27.75
N ALA A 84 25.06 -5.38 27.78
CA ALA A 84 24.85 -6.25 26.61
C ALA A 84 23.41 -6.21 26.07
N SER A 85 22.42 -6.02 26.96
CA SER A 85 21.03 -5.87 26.55
C SER A 85 20.78 -4.49 25.93
N TYR A 86 21.42 -3.43 26.44
CA TYR A 86 21.36 -2.10 25.85
C TYR A 86 21.99 -2.05 24.45
N SER A 87 23.16 -2.68 24.25
CA SER A 87 23.81 -2.73 22.93
C SER A 87 22.97 -3.51 21.91
N SER A 88 22.43 -4.67 22.31
CA SER A 88 21.51 -5.45 21.48
C SER A 88 20.24 -4.66 21.11
N MET A 89 19.69 -3.89 22.05
CA MET A 89 18.51 -3.07 21.80
C MET A 89 18.78 -1.90 20.85
N THR A 90 19.98 -1.32 20.95
CA THR A 90 20.44 -0.23 20.07
C THR A 90 20.67 -0.73 18.66
N GLU A 91 21.28 -1.91 18.50
CA GLU A 91 21.45 -2.54 17.19
C GLU A 91 20.09 -2.90 16.58
N GLY A 92 19.17 -3.43 17.37
CA GLY A 92 17.81 -3.74 16.91
C GLY A 92 17.01 -2.51 16.45
N LEU A 93 17.23 -1.34 17.06
CA LEU A 93 16.66 -0.06 16.59
C LEU A 93 17.31 0.39 15.27
N ARG A 94 18.63 0.22 15.13
CA ARG A 94 19.36 0.56 13.90
C ARG A 94 18.96 -0.32 12.72
N GLU A 95 18.81 -1.63 12.96
CA GLU A 95 18.31 -2.59 11.98
C GLU A 95 16.88 -2.26 11.55
N ALA A 96 16.00 -1.93 12.51
CA ALA A 96 14.62 -1.53 12.23
C ALA A 96 14.55 -0.26 11.35
N ASP A 97 15.34 0.77 11.65
CA ASP A 97 15.43 1.98 10.82
C ASP A 97 15.95 1.68 9.41
N ALA A 98 16.99 0.85 9.30
CA ALA A 98 17.54 0.44 8.01
C ALA A 98 16.53 -0.35 7.17
N GLN A 99 15.80 -1.28 7.80
CA GLN A 99 14.72 -2.03 7.14
C GLN A 99 13.59 -1.11 6.68
N LEU A 100 13.15 -0.16 7.50
CA LEU A 100 12.15 0.82 7.10
C LEU A 100 12.59 1.65 5.90
N LYS A 101 13.85 2.12 5.88
CA LYS A 101 14.40 2.87 4.74
C LYS A 101 14.44 2.03 3.47
N GLN A 102 14.91 0.79 3.57
CA GLN A 102 14.98 -0.12 2.43
C GLN A 102 13.58 -0.41 1.88
N MET A 103 12.63 -0.72 2.76
CA MET A 103 11.24 -0.94 2.37
C MET A 103 10.61 0.28 1.72
N ASN A 104 10.95 1.49 2.18
CA ASN A 104 10.43 2.72 1.58
C ASN A 104 10.98 2.94 0.15
N ILE A 105 12.23 2.56 -0.11
CA ILE A 105 12.82 2.58 -1.46
C ILE A 105 12.15 1.53 -2.37
N ASP A 106 11.92 0.34 -1.85
CA ASP A 106 11.29 -0.76 -2.58
C ASP A 106 9.77 -0.57 -2.78
N ASN A 107 9.19 0.41 -2.10
CA ASN A 107 7.75 0.66 -2.03
C ASN A 107 7.13 1.46 -3.17
N TRP A 108 7.85 1.74 -4.25
CA TRP A 108 7.27 2.39 -5.43
C TRP A 108 5.99 1.67 -5.94
N LYS A 109 5.83 0.37 -5.65
CA LYS A 109 4.61 -0.41 -5.96
C LYS A 109 3.39 0.00 -5.14
N HIS A 110 3.56 0.54 -3.93
CA HIS A 110 2.47 1.14 -3.15
C HIS A 110 1.88 2.38 -3.82
N ASN A 111 2.61 3.07 -4.70
CA ASN A 111 2.03 4.18 -5.46
C ASN A 111 0.85 3.76 -6.33
N LEU A 112 0.76 2.47 -6.68
CA LEU A 112 -0.34 1.96 -7.47
C LEU A 112 -1.60 1.71 -6.63
N ILE A 113 -1.50 1.56 -5.30
CA ILE A 113 -2.69 1.30 -4.47
C ILE A 113 -3.68 2.46 -4.56
N GLY A 114 -3.17 3.71 -4.59
CA GLY A 114 -3.96 4.93 -4.74
C GLY A 114 -4.71 5.04 -6.08
N LEU A 115 -4.32 4.27 -7.10
CA LEU A 115 -5.05 4.22 -8.38
C LEU A 115 -6.33 3.38 -8.30
N TYR A 116 -6.38 2.43 -7.36
CA TYR A 116 -7.49 1.46 -7.25
C TYR A 116 -8.31 1.66 -5.97
N PHE A 117 -7.69 2.18 -4.91
CA PHE A 117 -8.26 2.32 -3.58
C PHE A 117 -8.00 3.71 -3.02
N ASP A 118 -8.96 4.21 -2.24
CA ASP A 118 -8.85 5.50 -1.56
C ASP A 118 -8.19 5.27 -0.20
N VAL A 119 -6.88 5.52 -0.15
CA VAL A 119 -6.04 5.34 1.05
C VAL A 119 -5.66 6.71 1.61
N ALA A 120 -5.64 6.83 2.94
CA ALA A 120 -5.34 8.08 3.63
C ALA A 120 -3.84 8.40 3.69
N LEU A 121 -2.97 7.41 3.49
CA LEU A 121 -1.53 7.62 3.32
C LEU A 121 -1.18 7.51 1.83
N SER A 122 -1.31 8.62 1.11
CA SER A 122 -0.69 8.77 -0.20
C SER A 122 0.84 8.73 -0.10
N TYR A 123 1.52 8.59 -1.23
CA TYR A 123 2.98 8.54 -1.28
C TYR A 123 3.63 9.76 -0.61
N ASP A 124 3.11 10.95 -0.88
CA ASP A 124 3.63 12.19 -0.32
C ASP A 124 3.41 12.26 1.19
N GLU A 125 2.27 11.75 1.68
CA GLU A 125 1.98 11.69 3.11
C GLU A 125 2.84 10.64 3.83
N LEU A 126 3.17 9.52 3.16
CA LEU A 126 4.14 8.55 3.66
C LEU A 126 5.54 9.16 3.78
N ILE A 127 5.99 9.91 2.77
CA ILE A 127 7.27 10.63 2.82
C ILE A 127 7.26 11.65 3.96
N ALA A 128 6.20 12.44 4.10
CA ALA A 128 6.07 13.43 5.16
C ALA A 128 6.08 12.78 6.56
N ALA A 129 5.34 11.68 6.74
CA ALA A 129 5.31 10.93 7.99
C ALA A 129 6.68 10.31 8.32
N ASN A 130 7.40 9.82 7.31
CA ASN A 130 8.75 9.30 7.46
C ASN A 130 9.76 10.39 7.84
N ASN A 131 9.71 11.54 7.16
CA ASN A 131 10.57 12.68 7.48
C ASN A 131 10.36 13.16 8.91
N LYS A 132 9.09 13.28 9.34
CA LYS A 132 8.76 13.64 10.73
C LYS A 132 9.27 12.60 11.72
N SER A 133 9.12 11.32 11.41
CA SER A 133 9.62 10.23 12.26
C SER A 133 11.16 10.27 12.37
N HIS A 134 11.84 10.56 11.27
CA HIS A 134 13.28 10.69 11.23
C HIS A 134 13.79 11.90 12.01
N GLU A 135 13.12 13.04 11.90
CA GLU A 135 13.42 14.25 12.68
C GLU A 135 13.31 13.99 14.18
N LEU A 136 12.23 13.35 14.62
CA LEU A 136 12.04 12.98 16.02
C LEU A 136 13.11 12.00 16.51
N TYR A 137 13.50 11.03 15.67
CA TYR A 137 14.59 10.11 15.98
C TYR A 137 15.93 10.84 16.16
N LEU A 138 16.27 11.76 15.25
CA LEU A 138 17.49 12.57 15.37
C LEU A 138 17.48 13.45 16.64
N LYS A 139 16.33 14.01 17.00
CA LYS A 139 16.15 14.76 18.25
C LYS A 139 16.46 13.90 19.48
N VAL A 140 16.00 12.65 19.50
CA VAL A 140 16.31 11.70 20.59
C VAL A 140 17.82 11.43 20.67
N LEU A 141 18.49 11.23 19.54
CA LEU A 141 19.95 11.00 19.50
C LEU A 141 20.75 12.23 19.96
N ASP A 142 20.33 13.43 19.56
CA ASP A 142 20.97 14.68 19.98
C ASP A 142 20.88 14.87 21.50
N ILE A 143 19.70 14.65 22.08
CA ILE A 143 19.51 14.72 23.54
C ILE A 143 20.31 13.63 24.25
N GLU A 144 20.38 12.41 23.70
CA GLU A 144 21.22 11.34 24.24
C GLU A 144 22.70 11.74 24.28
N SER A 145 23.19 12.39 23.22
CA SER A 145 24.57 12.90 23.15
C SER A 145 24.82 13.97 24.22
N LYS A 146 23.91 14.94 24.36
CA LYS A 146 23.98 15.98 25.39
C LYS A 146 23.97 15.41 26.81
N LEU A 147 23.17 14.37 27.05
CA LEU A 147 23.10 13.70 28.34
C LEU A 147 24.41 13.00 28.72
N ARG A 148 25.11 12.41 27.73
CA ARG A 148 26.43 11.80 27.94
C ARG A 148 27.55 12.83 28.18
N GLN A 149 27.40 14.04 27.66
CA GLN A 149 28.38 15.13 27.75
C GLN A 149 28.11 16.10 28.90
N ALA A 150 27.01 15.93 29.65
CA ALA A 150 26.65 16.81 30.74
C ALA A 150 27.58 16.62 31.95
N ASP A 151 28.29 17.67 32.33
CA ASP A 151 29.27 17.65 33.42
C ASP A 151 28.66 17.84 34.81
N ASN A 152 27.43 18.35 34.91
CA ASN A 152 26.74 18.61 36.18
C ASN A 152 25.42 17.82 36.32
N ASP A 153 25.05 17.52 37.56
CA ASP A 153 23.86 16.70 37.85
C ASP A 153 22.55 17.42 37.49
N GLU A 154 22.50 18.73 37.66
CA GLU A 154 21.34 19.56 37.29
C GLU A 154 21.10 19.57 35.76
N GLY A 155 22.18 19.61 34.96
CA GLY A 155 22.09 19.47 33.51
C GLY A 155 21.68 18.06 33.08
N LYS A 156 22.18 17.03 33.75
CA LYS A 156 21.76 15.64 33.49
C LYS A 156 20.27 15.44 33.75
N GLU A 157 19.74 15.97 34.85
CA GLU A 157 18.33 15.85 35.21
C GLU A 157 17.41 16.58 34.20
N LEU A 158 17.82 17.78 33.77
CA LEU A 158 17.12 18.51 32.70
C LEU A 158 17.08 17.71 31.39
N TYR A 159 18.23 17.17 30.94
CA TYR A 159 18.30 16.40 29.70
C TYR A 159 17.55 15.07 29.81
N LEU A 160 17.50 14.45 31.00
CA LEU A 160 16.75 13.21 31.22
C LEU A 160 15.23 13.43 31.04
N GLY A 161 14.72 14.56 31.53
CA GLY A 161 13.33 14.99 31.29
C GLY A 161 13.04 15.20 29.81
N GLN A 162 13.90 15.95 29.11
CA GLN A 162 13.77 16.18 27.66
C GLN A 162 13.85 14.90 26.85
N TYR A 163 14.74 13.97 27.25
CA TYR A 163 14.91 12.68 26.60
C TYR A 163 13.65 11.83 26.68
N SER A 164 13.02 11.79 27.87
CA SER A 164 11.78 11.07 28.10
C SER A 164 10.63 11.62 27.24
N VAL A 165 10.52 12.95 27.14
CA VAL A 165 9.52 13.61 26.27
C VAL A 165 9.79 13.29 24.80
N ALA A 166 11.04 13.37 24.34
CA ALA A 166 11.40 13.09 22.95
C ALA A 166 11.10 11.62 22.55
N ILE A 167 11.35 10.66 23.45
CA ILE A 167 10.95 9.25 23.25
C ILE A 167 9.44 9.12 23.16
N PHE A 168 8.70 9.81 24.03
CA PHE A 168 7.24 9.80 24.00
C PHE A 168 6.68 10.34 22.68
N ASP A 169 7.20 11.47 22.20
CA ASP A 169 6.81 12.07 20.92
C ASP A 169 7.08 11.11 19.75
N LEU A 170 8.26 10.49 19.73
CA LEU A 170 8.64 9.52 18.69
C LEU A 170 7.70 8.30 18.70
N CYS A 171 7.45 7.72 19.88
CA CYS A 171 6.54 6.58 20.00
C CYS A 171 5.11 6.95 19.58
N SER A 172 4.64 8.14 19.96
CA SER A 172 3.32 8.63 19.60
C SER A 172 3.17 8.82 18.08
N GLN A 173 4.23 9.30 17.42
CA GLN A 173 4.27 9.39 15.96
C GLN A 173 4.22 8.00 15.31
N TYR A 174 4.97 7.02 15.81
CA TYR A 174 4.92 5.64 15.30
C TYR A 174 3.54 4.99 15.51
N ASP A 175 2.92 5.20 16.68
CA ASP A 175 1.55 4.73 16.95
C ASP A 175 0.54 5.38 16.00
N ALA A 176 0.68 6.68 15.71
CA ALA A 176 -0.19 7.37 14.76
C ALA A 176 -0.07 6.80 13.33
N VAL A 177 1.15 6.60 12.83
CA VAL A 177 1.38 5.99 11.51
C VAL A 177 0.82 4.57 11.47
N TYR A 178 1.07 3.77 12.51
CA TYR A 178 0.54 2.41 12.63
C TYR A 178 -1.00 2.39 12.51
N ASN A 179 -1.68 3.29 13.23
CA ASN A 179 -3.14 3.34 13.24
C ASN A 179 -3.72 3.72 11.87
N ILE A 180 -3.08 4.63 11.13
CA ILE A 180 -3.53 5.00 9.79
C ILE A 180 -3.34 3.82 8.83
N LEU A 181 -2.17 3.18 8.85
CA LEU A 181 -1.89 2.00 8.02
C LEU A 181 -2.88 0.86 8.30
N ALA A 182 -3.20 0.60 9.58
CA ALA A 182 -4.19 -0.40 9.96
C ALA A 182 -5.59 -0.08 9.43
N ALA A 183 -5.99 1.20 9.49
CA ALA A 183 -7.28 1.66 8.96
C ALA A 183 -7.34 1.52 7.43
N ASP A 184 -6.28 1.90 6.72
CA ASP A 184 -6.21 1.80 5.26
C ASP A 184 -6.21 0.33 4.80
N MET A 185 -5.47 -0.55 5.47
CA MET A 185 -5.54 -1.99 5.20
C MET A 185 -6.97 -2.52 5.33
N ASN A 186 -7.69 -2.16 6.39
CA ASN A 186 -9.08 -2.58 6.57
C ASN A 186 -10.00 -2.04 5.46
N LYS A 187 -9.89 -0.76 5.10
CA LYS A 187 -10.65 -0.17 3.98
C LYS A 187 -10.40 -0.90 2.66
N VAL A 188 -9.13 -1.18 2.36
CA VAL A 188 -8.75 -1.93 1.16
C VAL A 188 -9.35 -3.34 1.20
N LYS A 189 -9.36 -4.01 2.36
CA LYS A 189 -10.00 -5.32 2.56
C LYS A 189 -11.46 -5.29 2.17
N GLU A 190 -12.20 -4.36 2.76
CA GLU A 190 -13.65 -4.25 2.62
C GLU A 190 -14.02 -3.96 1.17
N LYS A 191 -13.31 -3.02 0.54
CA LYS A 191 -13.51 -2.66 -0.87
C LYS A 191 -13.16 -3.81 -1.81
N LEU A 192 -12.12 -4.58 -1.51
CA LEU A 192 -11.78 -5.77 -2.27
C LEU A 192 -12.90 -6.82 -2.15
N LEU A 193 -13.31 -7.16 -0.92
CA LEU A 193 -14.38 -8.13 -0.66
C LEU A 193 -15.70 -7.72 -1.31
N SER A 194 -16.09 -6.45 -1.25
CA SER A 194 -17.32 -5.97 -1.92
C SER A 194 -17.27 -6.11 -3.45
N THR A 195 -16.08 -6.17 -4.04
CA THR A 195 -15.89 -6.37 -5.48
C THR A 195 -16.00 -7.86 -5.88
N PHE A 196 -15.87 -8.77 -4.92
CA PHE A 196 -15.93 -10.23 -5.11
C PHE A 196 -17.26 -10.87 -4.68
N VAL A 197 -18.16 -10.13 -4.03
CA VAL A 197 -19.54 -10.60 -3.82
C VAL A 197 -20.31 -10.45 -5.15
N VAL A 198 -20.66 -11.60 -5.72
CA VAL A 198 -21.59 -11.76 -6.86
C VAL A 198 -23.02 -11.70 -6.34
#